data_AF-A0A453DP24-F1
#
_entry.id   AF-A0A453DP24-F1
#
_cell.length_a   1.000
_cell.length_b   1.000
_cell.length_c   1.000
_cell.angle_alpha   90.00
_cell.angle_beta   90.00
_cell.angle_gamma   90.00
#
_symmetry.space_group_name_H-M   'P 1'
#
loop_
_entity.id
_entity.type
_entity.pdbx_description
1 polymer ?
#
loop_
_entity_poly.entity_id
_entity_poly.type
_entity_poly.pdbx_seq_one_letter_code
_entity_poly.pdbx_strand_id
1 'polypeptide(L)'
;MDRWTDPVVVVWVDPKTQIERLMSRDGCGQEQAQSRIDAQLALDWKKSEADIVIDNSGSLDDTKEQFQEVLKQVSAPLTWKERMMSRDGLLSIVVCTAAGVLLAQKNLL
;
A
#
# COMPACT_ATOMS: atom_id res chain seq x y z
N MET A 1 -7.44 -8.92 -3.00
CA MET A 1 -6.15 -8.95 -3.73
C MET A 1 -4.94 -8.87 -2.77
N ASP A 2 -5.13 -9.02 -1.46
CA ASP A 2 -4.42 -8.12 -0.51
C ASP A 2 -3.59 -8.87 0.53
N ARG A 3 -3.40 -10.18 0.38
CA ARG A 3 -2.76 -11.01 1.43
C ARG A 3 -1.22 -10.92 1.45
N TRP A 4 -0.61 -10.26 0.46
CA TRP A 4 0.84 -10.29 0.23
C TRP A 4 1.47 -8.90 0.20
N THR A 5 0.65 -7.86 0.24
CA THR A 5 1.07 -6.46 0.12
C THR A 5 0.29 -5.63 1.12
N ASP A 6 1.00 -4.97 2.01
CA ASP A 6 0.47 -4.13 3.08
C ASP A 6 1.46 -2.97 3.26
N PRO A 7 1.01 -1.71 3.33
CA PRO A 7 -0.38 -1.26 3.23
C PRO A 7 -0.90 -1.13 1.80
N VAL A 8 -2.21 -1.36 1.64
CA VAL A 8 -2.96 -1.11 0.41
C VAL A 8 -3.36 0.37 0.36
N VAL A 9 -2.78 1.09 -0.61
CA VAL A 9 -3.07 2.51 -0.85
C VAL A 9 -3.97 2.67 -2.06
N VAL A 10 -5.08 3.38 -1.92
CA VAL A 10 -6.01 3.68 -3.03
C VAL A 10 -6.04 5.17 -3.30
N VAL A 11 -5.82 5.54 -4.57
CA VAL A 11 -6.08 6.90 -5.06
C VAL A 11 -7.54 6.96 -5.51
N TRP A 12 -8.33 7.75 -4.80
CA TRP A 12 -9.76 7.91 -5.03
C TRP A 12 -10.06 9.29 -5.62
N VAL A 13 -11.16 9.38 -6.37
CA VAL A 13 -11.69 10.63 -6.90
C VAL A 13 -13.21 10.52 -6.97
N ASP A 14 -13.93 11.62 -6.80
CA ASP A 14 -15.38 11.60 -6.92
C ASP A 14 -15.84 11.19 -8.34
N PRO A 15 -17.00 10.53 -8.49
CA PRO A 15 -17.44 9.97 -9.78
C PRO A 15 -17.55 11.01 -10.90
N LYS A 16 -17.95 12.24 -10.56
CA LYS A 16 -18.12 13.31 -11.57
C LYS A 16 -16.76 13.72 -12.11
N THR A 17 -15.81 14.02 -11.22
CA THR A 17 -14.43 14.36 -11.60
C THR A 17 -13.74 13.20 -12.33
N GLN A 18 -14.03 11.95 -11.95
CA GLN A 18 -13.50 10.76 -12.63
C GLN A 18 -13.88 10.74 -14.12
N ILE A 19 -15.17 10.93 -14.42
CA ILE A 19 -15.69 10.94 -15.80
C ILE A 19 -15.12 12.13 -16.57
N GLU A 20 -15.18 13.33 -15.99
CA GLU A 20 -14.71 14.57 -16.64
C GLU A 20 -13.23 14.48 -17.02
N ARG A 21 -12.38 13.98 -16.11
CA ARG A 21 -10.95 13.79 -16.37
C ARG A 21 -10.70 12.68 -17.39
N LEU A 22 -11.45 11.58 -17.35
CA LEU A 22 -11.31 10.49 -18.31
C LEU A 22 -11.66 10.94 -19.73
N MET A 23 -12.78 11.67 -19.89
CA MET A 23 -13.18 12.25 -21.17
C MET A 23 -12.14 13.24 -21.68
N SER A 24 -11.64 14.12 -20.82
CA SER A 24 -10.63 15.13 -21.20
C SER A 24 -9.30 14.50 -21.60
N ARG A 25 -8.86 13.44 -20.92
CA ARG A 25 -7.60 12.75 -21.19
C ARG A 25 -7.66 11.90 -22.45
N ASP A 26 -8.74 11.17 -22.65
CA ASP A 26 -8.85 10.15 -23.71
C ASP A 26 -9.61 10.67 -24.95
N GLY A 27 -10.20 11.87 -24.87
CA GLY A 27 -11.00 12.47 -25.95
C GLY A 27 -12.28 11.70 -26.26
N CYS A 28 -12.82 10.95 -25.28
CA CYS A 28 -13.98 10.10 -25.46
C CYS A 28 -15.30 10.77 -25.03
N GLY A 29 -16.42 10.27 -25.56
CA GLY A 29 -17.75 10.66 -25.14
C GLY A 29 -18.11 10.09 -23.76
N GLN A 30 -19.11 10.70 -23.11
CA GLN A 30 -19.56 10.34 -21.76
C GLN A 30 -19.97 8.87 -21.63
N GLU A 31 -20.73 8.33 -22.58
CA GLU A 31 -21.18 6.92 -22.57
C GLU A 31 -20.00 5.94 -22.62
N GLN A 32 -18.99 6.25 -23.43
CA GLN A 32 -17.78 5.43 -23.51
C GLN A 32 -16.94 5.55 -22.24
N ALA A 33 -16.83 6.74 -21.66
CA ALA A 33 -16.17 6.95 -20.37
C ALA A 33 -16.86 6.15 -19.25
N GLN A 34 -18.19 6.22 -19.17
CA GLN A 34 -18.98 5.48 -18.19
C GLN A 34 -18.82 3.97 -18.37
N SER A 35 -18.93 3.47 -19.61
CA SER A 35 -18.75 2.04 -19.91
C SER A 35 -17.39 1.51 -19.45
N ARG A 36 -16.33 2.34 -19.56
CA ARG A 36 -14.98 1.98 -19.08
C ARG A 36 -14.87 1.96 -17.56
N ILE A 37 -15.58 2.85 -16.88
CA ILE A 37 -15.64 2.90 -15.41
C ILE A 37 -16.42 1.69 -14.89
N ASP A 38 -17.57 1.39 -15.50
CA ASP A 38 -18.45 0.28 -15.11
C ASP A 38 -17.84 -1.10 -15.39
N ALA A 39 -16.94 -1.19 -16.38
CA ALA A 39 -16.17 -2.41 -16.66
C ALA A 39 -15.12 -2.72 -15.58
N GLN A 40 -14.86 -1.78 -14.66
CA GLN A 40 -13.93 -1.95 -13.55
C GLN A 40 -14.70 -2.13 -12.24
N LEU A 41 -14.00 -2.66 -11.24
CA LEU A 41 -14.52 -2.71 -9.89
C LEU A 41 -14.73 -1.28 -9.34
N ALA A 42 -15.88 -1.06 -8.72
CA ALA A 42 -16.31 0.26 -8.23
C ALA A 42 -15.23 0.93 -7.38
N LEU A 43 -14.94 2.20 -7.68
CA LEU A 43 -13.88 2.95 -7.01
C LEU A 43 -14.18 3.14 -5.51
N ASP A 44 -15.46 3.33 -5.16
CA ASP A 44 -15.91 3.42 -3.77
C ASP A 44 -15.73 2.11 -3.00
N TRP A 45 -15.88 0.97 -3.67
CA TRP A 45 -15.57 -0.32 -3.06
C TRP A 45 -14.06 -0.45 -2.81
N LYS A 46 -13.21 -0.02 -3.76
CA LYS A 46 -11.76 -0.03 -3.54
C LYS A 46 -11.37 0.87 -2.36
N LYS A 47 -12.04 2.01 -2.21
CA LYS A 47 -11.86 2.92 -1.08
C LYS A 47 -12.21 2.26 0.26
N SER A 48 -13.25 1.42 0.33
CA SER A 48 -13.63 0.75 1.58
C SER A 48 -12.67 -0.35 2.01
N GLU A 49 -11.96 -0.96 1.05
CA GLU A 49 -10.99 -2.04 1.32
C GLU A 49 -9.55 -1.55 1.52
N ALA A 50 -9.30 -0.24 1.42
CA ALA A 50 -7.96 0.32 1.50
C ALA A 50 -7.54 0.63 2.94
N ASP A 51 -6.27 0.41 3.27
CA ASP A 51 -5.67 0.86 4.53
C ASP A 51 -5.47 2.38 4.52
N ILE A 52 -5.13 2.93 3.36
CA ILE A 52 -4.85 4.35 3.18
C ILE A 52 -5.53 4.84 1.89
N VAL A 53 -6.19 6.00 1.97
CA VAL A 53 -6.86 6.63 0.82
C VAL A 53 -6.24 8.00 0.55
N ILE A 54 -5.89 8.26 -0.71
CA ILE A 54 -5.50 9.58 -1.21
C ILE A 54 -6.66 10.14 -2.02
N ASP A 55 -7.26 11.25 -1.58
CA ASP A 55 -8.31 11.95 -2.31
C ASP A 55 -7.70 12.90 -3.36
N ASN A 56 -7.89 12.56 -4.63
CA ASN A 56 -7.43 13.31 -5.80
C ASN A 56 -8.57 14.13 -6.44
N SER A 57 -9.67 14.37 -5.73
CA SER A 57 -10.78 15.22 -6.20
C SER A 57 -10.43 16.71 -6.09
N GLY A 58 -9.53 17.07 -5.18
CA GLY A 58 -9.06 18.43 -4.97
C GLY A 58 -8.02 18.91 -5.99
N SER A 59 -7.23 19.88 -5.58
CA SER A 59 -6.11 20.41 -6.36
C SER A 59 -4.94 19.43 -6.40
N LEU A 60 -4.01 19.68 -7.32
CA LEU A 60 -2.76 18.93 -7.39
C LEU A 60 -1.94 19.10 -6.11
N ASP A 61 -2.00 20.27 -5.47
CA ASP A 61 -1.24 20.54 -4.24
C ASP A 61 -1.84 19.79 -3.04
N ASP A 62 -3.16 19.72 -2.92
CA ASP A 62 -3.84 18.88 -1.91
C ASP A 62 -3.41 17.40 -2.06
N THR A 63 -3.31 16.94 -3.30
CA THR A 63 -2.89 15.56 -3.60
C THR A 63 -1.41 15.34 -3.27
N LYS A 64 -0.54 16.32 -3.55
CA LYS A 64 0.88 16.26 -3.18
C LYS A 64 1.06 16.20 -1.66
N GLU A 65 0.33 17.02 -0.91
CA GLU A 65 0.41 17.04 0.55
C GLU A 65 0.00 15.67 1.14
N GLN A 66 -1.12 15.12 0.69
CA GLN A 66 -1.56 13.78 1.09
C GLN A 66 -0.52 12.71 0.70
N PHE A 67 0.03 12.78 -0.51
CA PHE A 67 1.06 11.85 -0.96
C PHE A 67 2.32 11.90 -0.09
N GLN A 68 2.78 13.09 0.32
CA GLN A 68 3.95 13.21 1.21
C GLN A 68 3.69 12.55 2.57
N GLU A 69 2.48 12.69 3.12
CA GLU A 69 2.11 12.05 4.38
C GLU A 69 2.08 10.52 4.22
N VAL A 70 1.45 10.00 3.17
CA VAL A 70 1.45 8.56 2.88
C VAL A 70 2.88 8.04 2.67
N LEU A 71 3.71 8.76 1.91
CA LEU A 71 5.10 8.38 1.67
C LEU A 71 5.87 8.24 2.97
N LYS A 72 5.69 9.18 3.91
CA LYS A 72 6.31 9.13 5.23
C LYS A 72 5.84 7.92 6.04
N GLN A 73 4.56 7.56 5.97
CA GLN A 73 4.01 6.39 6.66
C GLN A 73 4.56 5.08 6.10
N VAL A 74 4.59 4.92 4.77
CA VAL A 74 5.03 3.66 4.13
C VAL A 74 6.54 3.49 4.04
N SER A 75 7.30 4.57 4.16
CA SER A 75 8.78 4.53 4.21
C SER A 75 9.34 4.48 5.63
N ALA A 76 8.47 4.54 6.65
CA ALA A 76 8.90 4.41 8.03
C ALA A 76 9.60 3.06 8.25
N PRO A 77 10.70 3.02 9.02
CA PRO A 77 11.37 1.76 9.32
C PRO A 77 10.41 0.84 10.08
N LEU A 78 10.44 -0.46 9.73
CA LEU A 78 9.66 -1.48 10.43
C LEU A 78 9.93 -1.43 11.93
N THR A 79 8.86 -1.53 12.72
CA THR A 79 8.97 -1.69 14.16
C THR A 79 9.68 -3.01 14.50
N TRP A 80 10.18 -3.14 15.72
CA TRP A 80 10.83 -4.37 16.17
C TRP A 80 9.90 -5.60 16.08
N LYS A 81 8.58 -5.41 16.28
CA LYS A 81 7.58 -6.48 16.17
C LYS A 81 7.45 -6.96 14.73
N GLU A 82 7.27 -6.04 13.79
CA GLU A 82 7.16 -6.34 12.36
C GLU A 82 8.46 -6.94 11.83
N ARG A 83 9.61 -6.40 12.26
CA ARG A 83 10.93 -6.95 11.90
C ARG A 83 11.12 -8.37 12.42
N MET A 84 10.65 -8.69 13.63
CA MET A 84 10.73 -10.05 14.17
C MET A 84 9.79 -11.03 13.46
N MET A 85 8.62 -10.57 12.98
CA MET A 85 7.69 -11.36 12.17
C MET A 85 8.06 -11.42 10.67
N SER A 86 9.02 -10.61 10.23
CA SER A 86 9.53 -10.62 8.86
C SER A 86 10.45 -11.82 8.58
N ARG A 87 10.74 -12.06 7.30
CA ARG A 87 11.70 -13.08 6.86
C ARG A 87 13.09 -12.88 7.49
N ASP A 88 13.50 -11.64 7.71
CA ASP A 88 14.78 -11.29 8.33
C ASP A 88 14.78 -11.60 9.84
N GLY A 89 13.61 -11.50 10.48
CA GLY A 89 13.41 -11.91 11.87
C GLY A 89 13.60 -13.41 12.07
N LEU A 90 13.08 -14.23 11.15
CA LEU A 90 13.25 -15.68 11.18
C LEU A 90 14.74 -16.09 11.09
N LEU A 91 15.51 -15.44 10.20
CA LEU A 91 16.95 -15.65 10.09
C LEU A 91 17.68 -15.30 11.40
N SER A 92 17.28 -14.22 12.06
CA SER A 92 17.87 -13.80 13.34
C SER A 92 17.66 -14.85 14.43
N ILE A 93 16.47 -15.46 14.52
CA ILE A 93 16.19 -16.54 15.48
C ILE A 93 17.08 -17.76 15.22
N VAL A 94 17.22 -18.18 13.95
CA VAL A 94 18.05 -19.33 13.56
C VAL A 94 19.53 -19.10 13.88
N VAL A 95 20.04 -17.89 13.62
CA VAL A 95 21.44 -17.53 13.95
C VAL A 95 21.65 -17.54 15.46
N CYS A 96 20.72 -16.97 16.24
CA CYS A 96 20.81 -16.94 17.70
C CYS A 96 20.81 -18.35 18.31
N THR A 97 19.96 -19.26 17.82
CA THR A 97 19.93 -20.65 18.32
C THR A 97 21.19 -21.40 17.94
N ALA A 98 21.67 -21.27 16.70
CA ALA A 98 22.92 -21.91 16.25
C ALA A 98 24.14 -21.42 17.06
N ALA A 99 24.26 -20.11 17.29
CA ALA A 99 25.32 -19.53 18.11
C ALA A 99 25.25 -20.02 19.56
N GLY A 100 24.04 -20.09 20.14
CA GLY A 100 23.82 -20.62 21.49
C GLY A 100 24.24 -22.08 21.64
N VAL A 101 23.90 -22.93 20.66
CA VAL A 101 24.33 -24.34 20.64
C VAL A 101 25.85 -24.46 20.54
N LEU A 102 26.49 -23.68 19.67
CA LEU A 102 27.95 -23.68 19.51
C LEU A 102 28.69 -23.22 20.78
N LEU A 103 28.16 -22.20 21.47
CA LEU A 103 28.72 -21.73 22.74
C LEU A 103 28.55 -22.77 23.85
N ALA A 104 27.39 -23.42 23.93
CA ALA A 104 27.16 -24.49 24.90
C ALA A 104 28.11 -25.68 24.65
N GLN A 105 28.31 -26.10 23.40
CA GLN A 105 29.27 -27.16 23.04
C GLN A 105 30.71 -26.79 23.40
N LYS A 106 31.12 -25.53 23.19
CA LYS A 106 32.46 -25.05 23.57
C LYS A 106 32.69 -24.96 25.07
N ASN A 107 31.66 -24.71 25.86
CA ASN A 107 31.74 -24.67 27.33
C ASN A 107 31.63 -26.06 27.99
N LEU A 108 31.24 -27.09 27.22
CA LEU A 108 31.12 -28.48 27.66
C LEU A 108 32.35 -29.35 27.29
N LEU A 109 33.35 -28.77 26.61
CA LEU A 109 34.66 -29.32 26.26
C LEU A 109 35.75 -28.60 27.06
#